data_AF-P93451-F1
#
_entry.id   AF-P93451-F1
#
_cell.length_a   1.000
_cell.length_b   1.000
_cell.length_c   1.000
_cell.angle_alpha   90.00
_cell.angle_beta   90.00
_cell.angle_gamma   90.00
#
_symmetry.space_group_name_H-M   'P 1'
#
loop_
_entity.id
_entity.type
_entity.pdbx_description
1 polymer ?
#
loop_
_entity_poly.entity_id
_entity_poly.type
_entity_poly.pdbx_seq_one_letter_code
_entity_poly.pdbx_strand_id
1 'polypeptide(L)'
;QAARFLFMKNKVRMICDCRARSVKILEDEALSIDISLCGSTLRAPHSCHLQYMENMNSIASLVMAVVVNENEEDDEPNPEQPQQQQKKRLWGLLVCHHESPRYVP
;
A
#
# COMPACT_ATOMS: atom_id res chain seq x y z
N GLN A 1 -7.49 -8.96 -3.71
CA GLN A 1 -6.03 -9.19 -3.63
C GLN A 1 -5.18 -8.01 -4.10
N ALA A 2 -5.66 -7.15 -5.01
CA ALA A 2 -4.89 -6.01 -5.57
C ALA A 2 -4.16 -5.13 -4.52
N ALA A 3 -4.78 -4.85 -3.37
CA ALA A 3 -4.15 -4.06 -2.31
C ALA A 3 -2.87 -4.71 -1.74
N ARG A 4 -2.84 -6.04 -1.59
CA ARG A 4 -1.64 -6.76 -1.10
C ARG A 4 -0.48 -6.64 -2.07
N PHE A 5 -0.76 -6.74 -3.37
CA PHE A 5 0.25 -6.54 -4.41
C PHE A 5 0.79 -5.11 -4.37
N LEU A 6 -0.09 -4.11 -4.21
CA LEU A 6 0.34 -2.73 -4.15
C LEU A 6 1.24 -2.43 -2.94
N PHE A 7 1.04 -3.12 -1.81
CA PHE A 7 1.91 -2.99 -0.62
C PHE A 7 3.32 -3.55 -0.81
N MET A 8 3.55 -4.42 -1.81
CA MET A 8 4.92 -4.83 -2.18
C MET A 8 5.70 -3.69 -2.84
N LYS A 9 5.01 -2.80 -3.57
CA LYS A 9 5.60 -1.62 -4.23
C LYS A 9 5.60 -0.39 -3.31
N ASN A 10 4.46 -0.10 -2.68
CA ASN A 10 4.25 1.04 -1.80
C ASN A 10 4.10 0.54 -0.37
N LYS A 11 5.23 0.50 0.35
CA LYS A 11 5.33 -0.13 1.67
C LYS A 11 4.62 0.64 2.79
N VAL A 12 4.29 1.91 2.57
CA VAL A 12 3.63 2.77 3.55
C VAL A 12 2.43 3.43 2.89
N ARG A 13 1.29 3.45 3.59
CA ARG A 13 0.08 4.12 3.15
C ARG A 13 -0.61 4.81 4.32
N MET A 14 -0.93 6.09 4.14
CA MET A 14 -1.64 6.90 5.12
C MET A 14 -2.99 7.35 4.56
N ILE A 15 -4.02 7.33 5.39
CA ILE A 15 -5.31 7.97 5.16
C ILE A 15 -5.52 8.88 6.36
N CYS A 16 -5.50 10.20 6.13
CA CYS A 16 -5.58 11.17 7.22
C CYS A 16 -6.99 11.29 7.79
N ASP A 17 -8.00 11.11 6.95
CA ASP A 17 -9.42 11.19 7.30
C ASP A 17 -10.25 10.42 6.27
N CYS A 18 -11.04 9.43 6.72
CA CYS A 18 -11.94 8.67 5.86
C CYS A 18 -13.21 9.44 5.43
N ARG A 19 -13.55 10.53 6.14
CA ARG A 19 -14.72 11.37 5.85
C ARG A 19 -14.38 12.52 4.91
N ALA A 20 -13.10 12.77 4.65
CA ALA A 20 -12.66 13.81 3.75
C ALA A 20 -13.14 13.55 2.31
N ARG A 21 -13.63 14.60 1.65
CA ARG A 21 -14.07 14.52 0.27
C ARG A 21 -12.88 14.32 -0.67
N SER A 22 -12.91 13.27 -1.48
CA SER A 22 -11.92 13.04 -2.54
C SER A 22 -11.93 14.19 -3.55
N VAL A 23 -10.73 14.62 -3.95
CA VAL A 23 -10.53 15.71 -4.92
C VAL A 23 -10.27 15.12 -6.31
N LYS A 24 -10.95 15.65 -7.33
CA LYS A 24 -10.77 15.23 -8.72
C LYS A 24 -9.40 15.69 -9.23
N ILE A 25 -8.66 14.79 -9.89
CA ILE A 25 -7.44 15.13 -10.61
C ILE A 25 -7.81 15.66 -12.00
N LEU A 26 -7.14 16.73 -12.41
CA LEU A 26 -7.23 17.28 -13.76
C LEU A 26 -6.06 16.71 -14.57
N GLU A 27 -6.40 16.04 -15.66
CA GLU A 27 -5.43 15.44 -16.59
C GLU A 27 -5.49 16.22 -17.90
N ASP A 28 -4.37 16.25 -18.62
CA ASP A 28 -4.31 16.86 -19.95
C ASP A 28 -5.10 15.98 -20.95
N GLU A 29 -5.96 16.59 -21.76
CA GLU A 29 -6.75 15.88 -22.77
C GLU A 29 -5.87 15.21 -23.85
N ALA A 30 -4.61 15.64 -24.00
CA ALA A 30 -3.64 15.04 -24.91
C ALA A 30 -3.08 13.69 -24.42
N LEU A 31 -3.30 13.30 -23.16
CA LEU A 31 -2.87 11.99 -22.64
C LEU A 31 -3.69 10.87 -23.27
N SER A 32 -2.99 9.92 -23.90
CA SER A 32 -3.62 8.72 -24.48
C SER A 32 -3.96 7.64 -23.44
N ILE A 33 -3.45 7.77 -22.22
CA ILE A 33 -3.67 6.87 -21.10
C ILE A 33 -3.78 7.64 -19.77
N ASP A 34 -4.60 7.14 -18.86
CA ASP A 34 -4.77 7.72 -17.53
C ASP A 34 -3.47 7.65 -16.71
N ILE A 35 -3.25 8.66 -15.86
CA ILE A 35 -2.09 8.69 -14.97
C ILE A 35 -2.27 7.69 -13.82
N SER A 36 -1.29 6.78 -13.64
CA SER A 36 -1.32 5.86 -12.51
C SER A 36 -0.93 6.54 -11.20
N LEU A 37 -1.93 6.83 -10.36
CA LEU A 37 -1.73 7.37 -9.01
C LEU A 37 -1.35 6.31 -7.97
N CYS A 38 -1.09 5.06 -8.39
CA CYS A 38 -0.89 3.94 -7.47
C CYS A 38 0.22 4.18 -6.44
N GLY A 39 1.28 4.91 -6.82
CA GLY A 39 2.42 5.30 -5.98
C GLY A 39 2.30 6.66 -5.28
N SER A 40 1.20 7.39 -5.48
CA SER A 40 0.98 8.67 -4.80
C SER A 40 0.66 8.44 -3.32
N THR A 41 1.30 9.22 -2.44
CA THR A 41 1.03 9.22 -0.99
C THR A 41 -0.35 9.78 -0.66
N LEU A 42 -0.90 10.63 -1.53
CA LEU A 42 -2.22 11.27 -1.39
C LEU A 42 -3.33 10.50 -2.08
N ARG A 43 -3.05 9.29 -2.60
CA ARG A 43 -4.05 8.50 -3.33
C ARG A 43 -5.27 8.22 -2.45
N ALA A 44 -6.42 8.68 -2.93
CA ALA A 44 -7.69 8.46 -2.26
C ALA A 44 -7.98 6.96 -2.02
N PRO A 45 -8.50 6.59 -0.85
CA PRO A 45 -9.05 5.26 -0.61
C PRO A 45 -10.26 4.96 -1.49
N HIS A 46 -10.42 3.69 -1.82
CA HIS A 46 -11.63 3.20 -2.48
C HIS A 46 -12.83 3.32 -1.51
N SER A 47 -14.03 3.60 -2.04
CA SER A 47 -15.25 3.84 -1.25
C SER A 47 -15.59 2.70 -0.28
N CYS A 48 -15.41 1.44 -0.70
CA CYS A 48 -15.64 0.30 0.19
C CYS A 48 -14.71 0.31 1.42
N HIS A 49 -13.48 0.81 1.27
CA HIS A 49 -12.52 0.89 2.37
C HIS A 49 -12.82 2.08 3.28
N LEU A 50 -13.35 3.18 2.73
CA LEU A 50 -13.86 4.30 3.52
C LEU A 50 -14.99 3.85 4.44
N GLN A 51 -16.00 3.16 3.91
CA GLN A 51 -17.10 2.65 4.71
C GLN A 51 -16.63 1.65 5.77
N TYR A 52 -15.67 0.79 5.43
CA TYR A 52 -15.06 -0.13 6.38
C TYR A 52 -14.37 0.60 7.54
N MET A 53 -13.60 1.66 7.24
CA MET A 53 -12.96 2.49 8.26
C MET A 53 -13.99 3.18 9.17
N GLU A 54 -15.07 3.74 8.60
CA GLU A 54 -16.16 4.33 9.38
C GLU A 54 -16.83 3.32 10.30
N ASN A 55 -17.15 2.12 9.78
CA ASN A 55 -17.80 1.06 10.56
C ASN A 55 -16.95 0.58 11.74
N MET A 56 -15.63 0.70 11.64
CA MET A 56 -14.68 0.37 12.72
C MET A 56 -14.30 1.55 13.61
N ASN A 57 -14.89 2.73 13.40
CA ASN A 57 -14.52 3.97 14.09
C ASN A 57 -13.02 4.36 13.92
N SER A 58 -12.41 3.97 12.81
CA SER A 58 -11.01 4.31 12.47
C SER A 58 -11.00 5.48 11.50
N ILE A 59 -11.00 6.71 12.00
CA ILE A 59 -11.05 7.92 11.15
C ILE A 59 -9.78 8.12 10.35
N ALA A 60 -8.62 7.92 10.96
CA ALA A 60 -7.33 7.92 10.27
C ALA A 60 -6.69 6.54 10.33
N SER A 61 -5.88 6.20 9.33
CA SER A 61 -5.06 4.99 9.36
C SER A 61 -3.67 5.18 8.76
N LEU A 62 -2.69 4.48 9.34
CA LEU A 62 -1.35 4.30 8.78
C LEU A 62 -1.10 2.81 8.67
N VAL A 63 -0.78 2.34 7.46
CA VAL A 63 -0.51 0.94 7.16
C VAL A 63 0.90 0.79 6.63
N MET A 64 1.66 -0.12 7.22
CA MET A 64 3.04 -0.43 6.83
C MET A 64 3.16 -1.92 6.48
N ALA A 65 3.77 -2.19 5.33
CA ALA A 65 3.98 -3.54 4.82
C ALA A 65 5.16 -4.22 5.52
N VAL A 66 4.93 -5.39 6.08
CA VAL A 66 5.98 -6.26 6.61
C VAL A 66 6.36 -7.26 5.51
N VAL A 67 7.51 -7.03 4.89
CA VAL A 67 8.03 -7.84 3.77
C VAL A 67 9.23 -8.63 4.25
N VAL A 68 9.18 -9.94 4.08
CA VAL A 68 10.27 -10.87 4.42
C VAL A 68 10.90 -11.42 3.15
N ASN A 69 12.17 -11.78 3.23
CA ASN A 69 12.81 -12.58 2.19
C ASN A 69 12.39 -14.03 2.39
N GLU A 70 11.93 -14.70 1.34
CA GLU A 70 11.86 -16.16 1.32
C GLU A 70 13.29 -16.64 1.11
N ASN A 71 13.92 -17.12 2.18
CA ASN A 71 15.15 -17.88 2.06
C ASN A 71 14.74 -19.30 1.65
N GLU A 72 15.35 -19.84 0.61
CA GLU A 72 15.36 -21.29 0.37
C GLU A 72 16.24 -21.88 1.49
N GLU A 73 15.63 -22.28 2.60
CA GLU A 73 16.35 -22.74 3.80
C GLU A 73 17.03 -24.12 3.65
N ASP A 74 17.10 -24.72 2.46
CA ASP A 74 17.57 -26.11 2.30
C ASP A 74 18.43 -26.40 1.05
N ASP A 75 18.98 -25.41 0.34
CA ASP A 75 19.91 -25.67 -0.77
C ASP A 75 21.32 -25.14 -0.46
N GLU A 76 22.27 -26.08 -0.35
CA GLU A 76 23.71 -25.82 -0.35
C GLU A 76 24.08 -24.84 -1.48
N PRO A 77 24.96 -23.85 -1.22
CA PRO A 77 25.28 -22.84 -2.22
C PRO A 77 25.99 -23.48 -3.42
N ASN A 78 25.27 -23.73 -4.51
CA ASN A 78 25.84 -24.17 -5.77
C ASN A 78 26.42 -22.95 -6.53
N PRO A 79 27.75 -22.86 -6.73
CA PRO A 79 28.38 -21.69 -7.36
C PRO A 79 28.06 -21.50 -8.85
N GLU A 80 27.33 -22.43 -9.49
CA GLU A 80 26.97 -22.36 -10.91
C GLU A 80 25.56 -21.79 -11.18
N GLN A 81 24.79 -21.45 -10.15
CA GLN A 81 23.45 -20.87 -10.35
C GLN A 81 23.51 -19.34 -10.47
N PRO A 82 22.89 -18.74 -11.50
CA PRO A 82 22.77 -17.29 -11.60
C PRO A 82 21.98 -16.78 -10.40
N GLN A 83 22.50 -15.75 -9.71
CA GLN A 83 21.91 -15.08 -8.55
C GLN A 83 20.37 -15.06 -8.61
N GLN A 84 19.74 -16.04 -7.97
CA GLN A 84 18.29 -16.08 -7.84
C GLN A 84 17.90 -14.81 -7.10
N GLN A 85 17.08 -13.98 -7.75
CA GLN A 85 16.49 -12.82 -7.11
C GLN A 85 15.76 -13.30 -5.85
N GLN A 86 16.30 -12.96 -4.67
CA GLN A 86 15.70 -13.28 -3.38
C GLN A 86 14.21 -12.94 -3.44
N LYS A 87 13.37 -13.96 -3.45
CA LYS A 87 11.94 -13.81 -3.62
C LYS A 87 11.38 -13.16 -2.36
N LYS A 88 10.74 -12.01 -2.51
CA LYS A 88 10.17 -11.27 -1.38
C LYS A 88 8.70 -11.62 -1.21
N ARG A 89 8.27 -11.82 0.04
CA ARG A 89 6.89 -12.12 0.40
C ARG A 89 6.32 -11.07 1.36
N LEU A 90 5.10 -10.62 1.11
CA LEU A 90 4.31 -9.86 2.07
C LEU A 90 3.87 -10.79 3.20
N TRP A 91 4.57 -10.73 4.33
CA TRP A 91 4.25 -11.51 5.53
C TRP A 91 2.95 -11.02 6.17
N GLY A 92 2.83 -9.70 6.34
CA GLY A 92 1.69 -9.08 6.98
C GLY A 92 1.70 -7.57 6.87
N LEU A 93 0.81 -6.92 7.64
CA LEU A 93 0.69 -5.47 7.72
C LEU A 93 0.73 -5.05 9.19
N LEU A 94 1.48 -3.99 9.49
CA LEU A 94 1.33 -3.24 10.72
C LEU A 94 0.31 -2.13 10.45
N VAL A 95 -0.76 -2.10 11.22
CA VAL A 95 -1.89 -1.19 11.03
C VAL A 95 -2.08 -0.34 12.27
N CYS A 96 -2.02 0.98 12.11
CA CYS A 96 -2.33 1.96 13.13
C CYS A 96 -3.67 2.62 12.82
N HIS A 97 -4.53 2.79 13.82
CA HIS A 97 -5.80 3.51 13.72
C HIS A 97 -5.79 4.74 14.62
N HIS A 98 -6.57 5.76 14.25
CA HIS A 98 -6.85 6.92 15.10
C HIS A 98 -8.33 7.29 15.00
N GLU A 99 -8.95 7.64 16.13
CA GLU A 99 -10.37 8.00 16.22
C GLU A 99 -10.67 9.44 15.75
N SER A 100 -9.63 10.23 15.49
CA SER A 100 -9.72 11.56 14.91
C SER A 100 -8.85 11.66 13.66
N PRO A 101 -9.07 12.67 12.79
CA PRO A 101 -8.15 12.94 11.69
C PRO A 101 -6.71 13.10 12.20
N ARG A 102 -5.75 12.49 11.50
CA ARG A 102 -4.34 12.54 11.89
C ARG A 102 -3.42 12.48 10.68
N TYR A 103 -2.54 13.47 10.59
CA TYR A 103 -1.41 13.48 9.66
C TYR A 103 -0.12 13.32 10.45
N VAL A 104 0.84 12.57 9.89
CA VAL A 104 2.18 12.38 10.46
C VAL A 104 3.19 12.79 9.39
N PRO A 105 4.12 13.73 9.68
CA PRO A 105 5.16 14.17 8.74
C PRO A 105 6.16 13.09 8.34
#